data_AF-A0A9E3Y0G8-F1
#
_entry.id   AF-A0A9E3Y0G8-F1
#
_cell.length_a   1.000
_cell.length_b   1.000
_cell.length_c   1.000
_cell.angle_alpha   90.00
_cell.angle_beta   90.00
_cell.angle_gamma   90.00
#
_symmetry.space_group_name_H-M   'P 1'
#
loop_
_entity.id
_entity.type
_entity.pdbx_description
1 polymer ?
#
loop_
_entity_poly.entity_id
_entity_poly.type
_entity_poly.pdbx_seq_one_letter_code
_entity_poly.pdbx_strand_id
1 'polypeptide(L)'
;MRSKWFDFPNPVNETSARLVASGAVAQGVAFLAVRQWWVLVPLAYGFLARVLSGPRFSPLGQFVTRVVTPRLGVEHRFVPGPPKRFAQGVGLAFSGGALVAWGLGAPV
;
A
#
# COMPACT_ATOMS: atom_id res chain seq x y z
N MET A 1 -1.59 -8.70 -25.01
CA MET A 1 -2.20 -9.60 -24.01
C MET A 1 -1.81 -9.09 -22.62
N ARG A 2 -2.73 -8.52 -21.83
CA ARG A 2 -2.42 -8.16 -20.42
C ARG A 2 -2.25 -9.46 -19.63
N SER A 3 -1.12 -9.63 -18.96
CA SER A 3 -0.90 -10.78 -18.09
C SER A 3 -1.82 -10.67 -16.88
N LYS A 4 -2.67 -11.67 -16.63
CA LYS A 4 -3.63 -11.76 -15.49
C LYS A 4 -2.99 -11.56 -14.10
N TRP A 5 -1.66 -11.52 -14.05
CA TRP A 5 -0.85 -11.30 -12.85
C TRP A 5 -0.86 -9.85 -12.38
N PHE A 6 -0.99 -8.88 -13.30
CA PHE A 6 -1.00 -7.42 -13.01
C PHE A 6 -2.38 -6.78 -13.17
N ASP A 7 -3.44 -7.58 -13.17
CA ASP A 7 -4.79 -7.02 -13.10
C ASP A 7 -5.09 -6.56 -11.68
N PHE A 8 -5.55 -5.32 -11.60
CA PHE A 8 -5.99 -4.74 -10.34
C PHE A 8 -7.38 -5.29 -10.00
N PRO A 9 -7.61 -5.75 -8.77
CA PRO A 9 -8.90 -6.31 -8.39
C PRO A 9 -10.03 -5.28 -8.52
N ASN A 10 -11.16 -5.72 -9.05
CA ASN A 10 -12.38 -4.94 -9.12
C ASN A 10 -13.58 -5.89 -9.02
N PRO A 11 -14.45 -5.77 -8.00
CA PRO A 11 -14.43 -4.79 -6.91
C PRO A 11 -13.37 -5.08 -5.82
N VAL A 12 -13.15 -4.12 -4.92
CA VAL A 12 -12.23 -4.24 -3.76
C VAL A 12 -12.95 -4.07 -2.44
N ASN A 13 -12.51 -4.79 -1.41
CA ASN A 13 -13.02 -4.65 -0.04
C ASN A 13 -12.52 -3.32 0.57
N GLU A 14 -13.45 -2.45 0.95
CA GLU A 14 -13.15 -1.14 1.50
C GLU A 14 -12.51 -1.22 2.90
N THR A 15 -12.96 -2.13 3.76
CA THR A 15 -12.40 -2.37 5.10
C THR A 15 -10.92 -2.73 4.99
N SER A 16 -10.59 -3.71 4.14
CA SER A 16 -9.20 -4.09 3.85
C SER A 16 -8.39 -2.90 3.33
N ALA A 17 -8.93 -2.12 2.39
CA ALA A 17 -8.23 -0.97 1.84
C ALA A 17 -7.91 0.08 2.92
N ARG A 18 -8.84 0.33 3.85
CA ARG A 18 -8.65 1.26 4.98
C ARG A 18 -7.58 0.77 5.95
N LEU A 19 -7.62 -0.51 6.33
CA LEU A 19 -6.63 -1.10 7.24
C LEU A 19 -5.21 -1.09 6.65
N VAL A 20 -5.06 -1.41 5.36
CA VAL A 20 -3.76 -1.29 4.68
C VAL A 20 -3.30 0.18 4.66
N ALA A 21 -4.22 1.13 4.42
CA ALA A 21 -3.88 2.55 4.48
C ALA A 21 -3.42 2.97 5.89
N SER A 22 -4.07 2.50 6.95
CA SER A 22 -3.63 2.71 8.33
C SER A 22 -2.22 2.17 8.59
N GLY A 23 -1.91 0.97 8.09
CA GLY A 23 -0.56 0.40 8.19
C GLY A 23 0.49 1.23 7.43
N ALA A 24 0.14 1.74 6.24
CA ALA A 24 1.03 2.64 5.49
C ALA A 24 1.28 3.97 6.22
N VAL A 25 0.25 4.54 6.87
CA VAL A 25 0.40 5.73 7.73
C VAL A 25 1.32 5.42 8.91
N ALA A 26 1.13 4.29 9.59
CA ALA A 26 1.99 3.87 10.69
C ALA A 26 3.46 3.70 10.27
N GLN A 27 3.71 3.13 9.08
CA GLN A 27 5.06 3.07 8.50
C GLN A 27 5.64 4.46 8.20
N GLY A 28 4.82 5.39 7.70
CA GLY A 28 5.23 6.78 7.51
C GLY A 28 5.65 7.45 8.82
N VAL A 29 4.85 7.30 9.87
CA VAL A 29 5.18 7.78 11.23
C VAL A 29 6.45 7.12 11.76
N ALA A 30 6.61 5.81 11.57
CA ALA A 30 7.82 5.08 11.97
C ALA A 30 9.06 5.60 11.24
N PHE A 31 8.94 5.95 9.96
CA PHE A 31 10.05 6.57 9.22
C PHE A 31 10.43 7.94 9.80
N LEU A 32 9.46 8.77 10.21
CA LEU A 32 9.75 10.06 10.85
C LEU A 32 10.48 9.89 12.19
N ALA A 33 10.18 8.83 12.96
CA ALA A 33 10.82 8.56 14.24
C ALA A 33 12.22 7.92 14.09
N VAL A 34 12.32 6.89 13.24
CA VAL A 34 13.54 6.07 13.10
C VAL A 34 14.54 6.70 12.15
N ARG A 35 14.05 7.40 11.12
CA ARG A 35 14.85 8.10 10.10
C ARG A 35 15.88 7.19 9.44
N GLN A 36 15.44 6.04 8.94
CA GLN A 36 16.29 5.09 8.22
C GLN A 36 15.64 4.65 6.91
N TRP A 37 16.47 4.54 5.86
CA TRP A 37 16.03 4.18 4.51
C TRP A 37 15.31 2.83 4.45
N TRP A 38 15.71 1.87 5.30
CA TRP A 38 15.13 0.53 5.33
C TRP A 38 13.68 0.50 5.82
N VAL A 39 13.18 1.57 6.46
CA VAL A 39 11.75 1.74 6.79
C VAL A 39 10.96 2.24 5.58
N LEU A 40 11.59 3.12 4.79
CA LEU A 40 10.99 3.77 3.62
C LEU A 40 10.87 2.82 2.43
N VAL A 41 11.84 1.91 2.25
CA VAL A 41 11.84 0.91 1.16
C VAL A 41 10.58 0.03 1.18
N PRO A 42 10.20 -0.63 2.29
CA PRO A 42 8.95 -1.40 2.37
C PRO A 42 7.69 -0.59 2.09
N LEU A 43 7.67 0.70 2.46
CA LEU A 43 6.53 1.59 2.20
C LEU A 43 6.36 1.85 0.70
N ALA A 44 7.44 2.26 0.03
CA ALA A 44 7.47 2.50 -1.42
C ALA A 44 7.16 1.21 -2.21
N TYR A 45 7.81 0.11 -1.85
CA TYR A 45 7.54 -1.21 -2.42
C TYR A 45 6.07 -1.61 -2.24
N GLY A 46 5.53 -1.41 -1.04
CA GLY A 46 4.14 -1.73 -0.72
C GLY A 46 3.15 -0.97 -1.60
N PHE A 47 3.39 0.30 -1.92
CA PHE A 47 2.57 1.03 -2.88
C PHE A 47 2.77 0.54 -4.32
N LEU A 48 4.01 0.29 -4.75
CA LEU A 48 4.32 -0.22 -6.09
C LEU A 48 3.59 -1.54 -6.37
N ALA A 49 3.74 -2.51 -5.47
CA ALA A 49 3.09 -3.82 -5.56
C ALA A 49 1.57 -3.69 -5.70
N ARG A 50 0.96 -2.76 -4.94
CA ARG A 50 -0.49 -2.55 -4.95
C ARG A 50 -0.97 -1.83 -6.20
N VAL A 51 -0.26 -0.83 -6.69
CA VAL A 51 -0.58 -0.18 -7.98
C VAL A 51 -0.58 -1.19 -9.12
N LEU A 52 0.32 -2.17 -9.09
CA LEU A 52 0.46 -3.17 -10.13
C LEU A 52 -0.55 -4.33 -10.00
N SER A 53 -0.95 -4.73 -8.80
CA SER A 53 -1.69 -6.00 -8.61
C SER A 53 -2.69 -6.02 -7.45
N GLY A 54 -2.91 -4.88 -6.80
CA GLY A 54 -3.62 -4.82 -5.53
C GLY A 54 -2.89 -5.59 -4.41
N PRO A 55 -3.59 -6.32 -3.53
CA PRO A 55 -2.98 -6.97 -2.38
C PRO A 55 -2.07 -8.16 -2.74
N ARG A 56 -2.10 -8.67 -3.98
CA ARG A 56 -1.46 -9.94 -4.36
C ARG A 56 0.04 -9.97 -4.04
N PHE A 57 0.79 -8.92 -4.35
CA PHE A 57 2.23 -8.86 -4.10
C PHE A 57 2.63 -7.97 -2.91
N SER A 58 1.67 -7.45 -2.14
CA SER A 58 1.96 -6.61 -0.98
C SER A 58 1.91 -7.43 0.31
N PRO A 59 3.02 -7.61 1.06
CA PRO A 59 3.01 -8.36 2.31
C PRO A 59 2.00 -7.81 3.32
N LEU A 60 1.95 -6.49 3.50
CA LEU A 60 0.93 -5.83 4.33
C LEU A 60 -0.49 -6.05 3.78
N GLY A 61 -0.67 -5.98 2.45
CA GLY A 61 -1.95 -6.25 1.80
C GLY A 61 -2.43 -7.69 2.02
N GLN A 62 -1.53 -8.67 1.91
CA GLN A 62 -1.77 -10.09 2.18
C GLN A 62 -2.15 -10.31 3.64
N PHE A 63 -1.36 -9.77 4.57
CA PHE A 63 -1.61 -9.87 5.99
C PHE A 63 -2.98 -9.28 6.36
N VAL A 64 -3.29 -8.07 5.91
CA VAL A 64 -4.59 -7.46 6.18
C VAL A 64 -5.73 -8.27 5.58
N THR A 65 -5.65 -8.61 4.29
CA THR A 65 -6.78 -9.27 3.59
C THR A 65 -7.02 -10.72 4.04
N ARG A 66 -5.97 -11.45 4.41
CA ARG A 66 -6.08 -12.88 4.79
C ARG A 66 -6.13 -13.10 6.30
N VAL A 67 -5.57 -12.20 7.09
CA VAL A 67 -5.47 -12.37 8.55
C VAL A 67 -6.36 -11.38 9.28
N VAL A 68 -6.19 -10.07 9.06
CA VAL A 68 -6.88 -9.06 9.87
C VAL A 68 -8.36 -8.96 9.50
N THR A 69 -8.66 -8.71 8.22
CA THR A 69 -10.04 -8.45 7.75
C THR A 69 -11.01 -9.57 8.11
N PRO A 70 -10.70 -10.87 7.89
CA PRO A 70 -11.65 -11.95 8.21
C PRO A 70 -11.95 -12.10 9.71
N ARG A 71 -11.11 -11.52 10.58
CA ARG A 71 -11.29 -11.52 12.04
C ARG A 71 -12.10 -10.32 12.54
N LEU A 72 -12.37 -9.34 11.68
CA LEU A 72 -13.27 -8.24 11.99
C LEU A 72 -14.69 -8.69 11.67
N GLY A 73 -15.50 -8.94 12.70
CA GLY A 73 -16.91 -9.33 12.56
C GLY A 73 -17.82 -8.20 12.07
N VAL A 74 -17.39 -7.47 11.04
CA VAL A 74 -18.09 -6.32 10.45
C VAL A 74 -18.54 -6.65 9.04
N GLU A 75 -19.66 -6.07 8.62
CA GLU A 75 -20.11 -6.20 7.23
C GLU A 75 -19.14 -5.46 6.29
N HIS A 76 -18.63 -6.16 5.29
CA HIS A 76 -17.65 -5.62 4.38
C HIS A 76 -18.29 -5.00 3.15
N ARG A 77 -18.05 -3.71 2.94
CA ARG A 77 -18.45 -3.01 1.72
C ARG A 77 -17.43 -3.23 0.61
N PHE A 78 -17.92 -3.55 -0.58
CA PHE A 78 -17.12 -3.64 -1.80
C PHE A 78 -17.33 -2.41 -2.67
N VAL A 79 -16.23 -1.81 -3.14
CA VAL A 79 -16.23 -0.57 -3.92
C VAL A 79 -15.42 -0.73 -5.21
N PRO A 80 -15.62 0.13 -6.22
CA PRO A 80 -14.85 0.06 -7.47
C PRO A 80 -13.34 0.15 -7.23
N GLY A 81 -12.59 -0.72 -7.89
CA GLY A 81 -11.13 -0.80 -7.82
C GLY A 81 -10.37 0.39 -8.43
N PRO A 82 -10.73 0.92 -9.62
CA PRO A 82 -9.93 1.94 -10.30
C PRO A 82 -9.63 3.20 -9.47
N PRO A 83 -10.59 3.82 -8.75
CA PRO A 83 -10.29 4.97 -7.88
C PRO A 83 -9.30 4.64 -6.76
N LYS A 84 -9.34 3.41 -6.22
CA LYS A 84 -8.40 2.96 -5.18
C LYS A 84 -6.99 2.73 -5.74
N ARG A 85 -6.89 2.21 -6.97
CA ARG A 85 -5.61 2.08 -7.68
C ARG A 85 -4.96 3.44 -7.94
N PHE A 86 -5.75 4.45 -8.31
CA PHE A 86 -5.27 5.82 -8.47
C PHE A 86 -4.70 6.38 -7.16
N ALA A 87 -5.43 6.24 -6.04
CA ALA A 87 -4.94 6.66 -4.73
C ALA A 87 -3.62 5.96 -4.32
N GLN A 88 -3.46 4.68 -4.68
CA GLN A 88 -2.19 3.97 -4.47
C GLN A 88 -1.06 4.51 -5.36
N GLY A 89 -1.38 4.96 -6.58
CA GLY A 89 -0.43 5.63 -7.47
C GLY A 89 0.10 6.93 -6.87
N VAL A 90 -0.77 7.72 -6.26
CA VAL A 90 -0.38 8.92 -5.51
C VAL A 90 0.55 8.55 -4.35
N GLY A 91 0.19 7.53 -3.57
CA GLY A 91 1.04 7.04 -2.48
C GLY A 91 2.41 6.54 -2.97
N LEU A 92 2.47 5.87 -4.14
CA LEU A 92 3.72 5.47 -4.77
C LEU A 92 4.56 6.68 -5.18
N ALA A 93 3.96 7.71 -5.78
CA ALA A 93 4.68 8.90 -6.19
C ALA A 93 5.36 9.59 -4.99
N PHE A 94 4.64 9.77 -3.88
CA PHE A 94 5.21 10.40 -2.69
C PHE A 94 6.25 9.52 -1.98
N SER A 95 5.96 8.24 -1.76
CA SER A 95 6.90 7.34 -1.07
C SER A 95 8.14 7.02 -1.91
N GLY A 96 7.97 6.85 -3.23
CA GLY A 96 9.07 6.68 -4.17
C GLY A 96 9.91 7.95 -4.31
N GLY A 97 9.26 9.11 -4.43
CA GLY A 97 9.94 10.41 -4.43
C GLY A 97 10.74 10.64 -3.14
N ALA A 98 10.16 10.34 -1.98
CA ALA A 98 10.86 10.40 -0.70
C ALA A 98 12.08 9.47 -0.66
N LEU A 99 11.95 8.24 -1.19
CA LEU A 99 13.07 7.29 -1.24
C LEU A 99 14.21 7.78 -2.13
N VAL A 100 13.89 8.33 -3.31
CA VAL A 100 14.87 8.94 -4.20
C VAL A 100 15.52 10.15 -3.52
N ALA A 101 14.74 11.05 -2.93
CA ALA A 101 15.25 12.23 -2.23
C ALA A 101 16.19 11.83 -1.08
N TRP A 102 15.82 10.83 -0.28
CA TRP A 102 16.70 10.28 0.77
C TRP A 102 18.00 9.75 0.19
N GLY A 103 17.95 8.97 -0.90
CA GLY A 103 19.12 8.43 -1.58
C GLY A 103 20.06 9.50 -2.14
N LEU A 104 19.51 10.67 -2.48
CA LEU A 104 20.26 11.85 -2.92
C LEU A 104 20.77 12.73 -1.75
N GLY A 105 20.54 12.33 -0.50
CA GLY A 105 20.99 13.05 0.68
C GLY A 105 20.12 14.25 1.07
N ALA A 106 18.84 14.27 0.67
CA ALA A 106 17.92 15.31 1.11
C ALA A 106 17.82 15.32 2.66
N PRO A 107 17.83 16.51 3.28
CA PRO A 107 17.62 16.62 4.72
C PRO A 107 16.20 16.16 5.08
N VAL A 108 16.07 15.56 6.26
CA VAL A 108 14.81 15.04 6.80
C VAL A 108 14.42 15.80 8.06
#